data_AF-A0A258U396-F1
#
_entry.id   AF-A0A258U396-F1
#
_cell.length_a   1.000
_cell.length_b   1.000
_cell.length_c   1.000
_cell.angle_alpha   90.00
_cell.angle_beta   90.00
_cell.angle_gamma   90.00
#
_symmetry.space_group_name_H-M   'P 1'
#
loop_
_entity.id
_entity.type
_entity.pdbx_description
1 polymer ?
#
loop_
_entity_poly.entity_id
_entity_poly.type
_entity_poly.pdbx_seq_one_letter_code
_entity_poly.pdbx_strand_id
1 'polypeptide(L)'
;MTHFLNAIAGWGVNVAIAMTALRTNLMRSILTTLGVMIGVFSVILAVAVGNGAQVSVTQQIATLGSNMAIVVPQPDSGSGPPRSTDRGRLTERDGEAILRQVSGVSAVAP
;
A
#
# COMPACT_ATOMS: atom_id res chain seq x y z
N MET A 1 -22.64 48.09 4.10
CA MET A 1 -21.85 47.92 2.87
C MET A 1 -20.40 48.42 3.02
N THR A 2 -20.17 49.63 3.54
CA THR A 2 -18.85 50.28 3.65
C THR A 2 -17.86 49.61 4.62
N HIS A 3 -18.33 49.03 5.74
CA HIS A 3 -17.48 48.30 6.68
C HIS A 3 -16.82 47.04 6.09
N PHE A 4 -17.50 46.38 5.15
CA PHE A 4 -17.00 45.16 4.50
C PHE A 4 -15.89 45.48 3.49
N LEU A 5 -16.03 46.60 2.76
CA LEU A 5 -15.01 47.09 1.82
C LEU A 5 -13.75 47.58 2.55
N ASN A 6 -13.90 48.26 3.69
CA ASN A 6 -12.77 48.66 4.52
C ASN A 6 -12.07 47.46 5.18
N ALA A 7 -12.82 46.41 5.54
CA ALA A 7 -12.22 45.16 5.99
C ALA A 7 -11.36 44.55 4.89
N ILE A 8 -11.90 44.34 3.68
CA ILE A 8 -11.14 43.76 2.56
C ILE A 8 -9.91 44.62 2.20
N ALA A 9 -10.05 45.95 2.19
CA ALA A 9 -8.93 46.86 1.95
C ALA A 9 -7.85 46.77 3.05
N GLY A 10 -8.25 46.63 4.31
CA GLY A 10 -7.33 46.45 5.44
C GLY A 10 -6.52 45.16 5.36
N TRP A 11 -7.10 44.08 4.83
CA TRP A 11 -6.36 42.83 4.59
C TRP A 11 -5.26 43.00 3.53
N GLY A 12 -5.51 43.77 2.47
CA GLY A 12 -4.51 44.08 1.46
C GLY A 12 -3.29 44.81 2.03
N VAL A 13 -3.53 45.78 2.92
CA VAL A 13 -2.44 46.51 3.61
C VAL A 13 -1.64 45.57 4.53
N ASN A 14 -2.31 44.71 5.29
CA ASN A 14 -1.64 43.75 6.17
C ASN A 14 -0.75 42.75 5.39
N VAL A 15 -1.22 42.28 4.24
CA VAL A 15 -0.42 41.41 3.35
C VAL A 15 0.79 42.15 2.79
N ALA A 16 0.65 43.43 2.40
CA ALA A 16 1.77 44.24 1.93
C ALA A 16 2.83 44.46 3.02
N ILE A 17 2.39 44.70 4.26
CA ILE A 17 3.28 44.80 5.44
C ILE A 17 4.01 43.47 5.68
N ALA A 18 3.28 42.35 5.65
CA ALA A 18 3.87 41.01 5.84
C ALA A 18 4.91 40.68 4.75
N MET A 19 4.63 40.97 3.48
CA MET A 19 5.57 40.77 2.37
C MET A 19 6.85 41.60 2.54
N THR A 20 6.72 42.83 3.06
CA THR A 20 7.87 43.69 3.35
C THR A 20 8.70 43.15 4.52
N ALA A 21 8.05 42.64 5.56
CA ALA A 21 8.69 42.03 6.73
C ALA A 21 9.46 40.74 6.38
N LEU A 22 8.90 39.90 5.50
CA LEU A 22 9.56 38.69 5.00
C LEU A 22 10.84 39.03 4.20
N ARG A 23 10.79 40.09 3.37
CA ARG A 23 11.94 40.56 2.59
C ARG A 23 13.05 41.15 3.46
N THR A 24 12.71 41.84 4.55
CA THR A 24 13.71 42.40 5.49
C THR A 24 14.42 41.33 6.31
N ASN A 25 13.77 40.18 6.57
CA ASN A 25 14.35 39.04 7.30
C ASN A 25 14.49 37.80 6.40
N LEU A 26 15.13 37.97 5.23
CA LEU A 26 15.17 36.94 4.20
C LEU A 26 15.79 35.63 4.69
N MET A 27 16.92 35.67 5.40
CA MET A 27 17.60 34.45 5.87
C MET A 27 16.73 33.62 6.80
N ARG A 28 16.09 34.26 7.78
CA ARG A 28 15.19 33.58 8.73
C ARG A 28 13.94 33.03 8.03
N SER A 29 13.37 33.80 7.12
CA SER A 29 12.16 33.41 6.38
C SER A 29 12.43 32.23 5.43
N ILE A 30 13.57 32.23 4.74
CA ILE A 30 13.98 31.11 3.88
C ILE A 30 14.20 29.84 4.70
N LEU A 31 14.96 29.93 5.79
CA LEU A 31 15.34 28.74 6.57
C LEU A 31 14.12 28.05 7.21
N THR A 32 13.17 28.84 7.70
CA THR A 32 11.92 28.33 8.29
C THR A 32 11.00 27.71 7.23
N THR A 33 10.84 28.37 6.08
CA THR A 33 10.02 27.84 4.97
C THR A 33 10.62 26.56 4.41
N LEU A 34 11.95 26.50 4.27
CA LEU A 34 12.67 25.34 3.76
C LEU A 34 12.53 24.13 4.70
N GLY A 35 12.56 24.35 6.02
CA GLY A 35 12.30 23.30 7.01
C GLY A 35 10.90 22.69 6.87
N VAL A 36 9.87 23.53 6.72
CA VAL A 36 8.49 23.04 6.50
C VAL A 36 8.36 22.30 5.18
N MET A 37 8.98 22.80 4.10
CA MET A 37 8.96 22.14 2.79
C MET A 37 9.56 20.75 2.86
N ILE A 38 10.78 20.61 3.40
CA ILE A 38 11.44 19.31 3.53
C ILE A 38 10.62 18.36 4.43
N GLY A 39 10.06 18.88 5.53
CA GLY A 39 9.20 18.11 6.42
C GLY A 39 8.01 17.51 5.67
N VAL A 40 7.24 18.34 4.95
CA VAL A 40 6.07 17.88 4.19
C VAL A 40 6.48 16.94 3.05
N PHE A 41 7.57 17.23 2.34
CA PHE A 41 8.07 16.35 1.27
C PHE A 41 8.43 14.95 1.78
N SER A 42 9.11 14.85 2.93
CA SER A 42 9.51 13.56 3.50
C SER A 42 8.28 12.68 3.82
N VAL A 43 7.22 13.29 4.35
CA VAL A 43 5.96 12.59 4.66
C VAL A 43 5.25 12.15 3.40
N ILE A 44 5.12 13.03 2.40
CA ILE A 44 4.47 12.70 1.12
C ILE A 44 5.20 11.55 0.43
N LEU A 45 6.54 11.61 0.37
CA LEU A 45 7.36 10.55 -0.21
C LEU A 45 7.16 9.21 0.50
N ALA A 46 7.24 9.20 1.83
CA ALA A 46 7.06 7.97 2.61
C ALA A 46 5.67 7.34 2.37
N VAL A 47 4.61 8.16 2.35
CA VAL A 47 3.25 7.71 2.09
C VAL A 47 3.10 7.21 0.65
N ALA A 48 3.63 7.92 -0.33
CA ALA A 48 3.57 7.54 -1.73
C ALA A 48 4.28 6.20 -1.99
N VAL A 49 5.47 6.03 -1.42
CA VAL A 49 6.25 4.77 -1.52
C VAL A 49 5.51 3.63 -0.81
N GLY A 50 4.99 3.87 0.40
CA GLY A 50 4.25 2.86 1.15
C GLY A 50 3.02 2.36 0.41
N ASN A 51 2.19 3.28 -0.09
CA ASN A 51 1.00 2.94 -0.87
C ASN A 51 1.36 2.25 -2.20
N GLY A 52 2.39 2.74 -2.90
CA GLY A 52 2.85 2.12 -4.14
C GLY A 52 3.36 0.69 -3.95
N ALA A 53 4.14 0.46 -2.88
CA ALA A 53 4.60 -0.87 -2.52
C ALA A 53 3.43 -1.80 -2.16
N GLN A 54 2.47 -1.32 -1.38
CA GLN A 54 1.28 -2.09 -1.03
C GLN A 54 0.48 -2.50 -2.27
N VAL A 55 0.27 -1.58 -3.21
CA VAL A 55 -0.44 -1.87 -4.47
C VAL A 55 0.34 -2.88 -5.30
N SER A 56 1.66 -2.71 -5.44
CA SER A 56 2.52 -3.64 -6.19
C SER A 56 2.46 -5.06 -5.63
N VAL A 57 2.58 -5.21 -4.30
CA VAL A 57 2.49 -6.51 -3.63
C VAL A 57 1.09 -7.09 -3.79
N THR A 58 0.04 -6.29 -3.60
CA THR A 58 -1.35 -6.73 -3.77
C THR A 58 -1.59 -7.22 -5.20
N GLN A 59 -1.03 -6.54 -6.20
CA GLN A 59 -1.18 -6.91 -7.59
C GLN A 59 -0.42 -8.20 -7.93
N GLN A 60 0.79 -8.37 -7.40
CA GLN A 60 1.55 -9.63 -7.53
C GLN A 60 0.79 -10.80 -6.88
N ILE A 61 0.20 -10.60 -5.70
CA ILE A 61 -0.62 -11.62 -5.03
C ILE A 61 -1.91 -11.86 -5.83
N ALA A 62 -2.55 -10.81 -6.35
CA ALA A 62 -3.75 -10.94 -7.17
C ALA A 62 -3.50 -11.68 -8.49
N THR A 63 -2.27 -11.62 -9.05
CA THR A 63 -1.90 -12.44 -10.22
C THR A 63 -1.80 -13.93 -9.91
N LEU A 64 -1.63 -14.31 -8.64
CA LEU A 64 -1.84 -15.69 -8.19
C LEU A 64 -3.33 -16.06 -8.11
N GLY A 65 -4.25 -15.17 -8.45
CA GLY A 65 -5.69 -15.38 -8.35
C GLY A 65 -6.20 -15.16 -6.93
N SER A 66 -7.22 -14.31 -6.78
CA SER A 66 -7.85 -13.95 -5.50
C SER A 66 -8.63 -15.10 -4.82
N ASN A 67 -8.60 -16.31 -5.40
CA ASN A 67 -9.35 -17.47 -4.92
C ASN A 67 -8.65 -18.81 -5.25
N MET A 68 -7.32 -18.87 -5.09
CA MET A 68 -6.56 -20.12 -5.27
C MET A 68 -6.23 -20.78 -3.93
N ALA A 69 -6.48 -22.08 -3.84
CA ALA A 69 -6.06 -22.93 -2.73
C ALA A 69 -5.04 -23.96 -3.26
N ILE A 70 -3.80 -23.90 -2.76
CA ILE A 70 -2.73 -24.83 -3.14
C ILE A 70 -2.76 -26.01 -2.17
N VAL A 71 -2.97 -27.22 -2.69
CA VAL A 71 -2.96 -28.46 -1.91
C VAL A 71 -1.63 -29.17 -2.13
N VAL A 72 -0.85 -29.36 -1.08
CA VAL A 72 0.45 -30.03 -1.13
C VAL A 72 0.34 -31.38 -0.42
N PRO A 73 0.79 -32.49 -1.02
CA PRO A 73 0.83 -33.78 -0.34
C PRO A 73 1.83 -33.72 0.81
N GLN A 74 1.37 -33.99 2.03
CA GLN A 74 2.26 -34.21 3.16
C GLN A 74 2.72 -35.68 3.10
N PRO A 75 4.03 -35.97 3.13
CA PRO A 75 4.53 -37.34 3.26
C PRO A 75 4.04 -37.94 4.58
N ASP A 76 3.63 -39.20 4.57
CA ASP A 76 3.21 -39.92 5.78
C ASP A 76 4.37 -39.96 6.77
N SER A 77 4.26 -39.19 7.86
CA SER A 77 5.21 -39.19 8.99
C SER A 77 4.96 -40.41 9.90
N GLY A 78 4.88 -41.60 9.31
CA GLY A 78 4.77 -42.86 10.05
C GLY A 78 6.07 -43.16 10.80
N SER A 79 5.96 -43.78 11.98
CA SER A 79 7.10 -44.28 12.76
C SER A 79 7.83 -45.39 11.98
N GLY A 80 8.84 -45.01 11.22
CA GLY A 80 9.65 -45.92 10.41
C GLY A 80 10.68 -45.18 9.55
N PRO A 81 11.75 -45.85 9.09
CA PRO A 81 12.75 -45.22 8.24
C PRO A 81 12.10 -44.68 6.96
N PRO A 82 12.47 -43.47 6.51
CA PRO A 82 11.80 -42.79 5.40
C PRO A 82 11.88 -43.65 4.13
N ARG A 83 10.72 -44.11 3.65
CA ARG A 83 10.61 -44.79 2.36
C ARG A 83 10.70 -43.72 1.27
N SER A 84 11.79 -43.72 0.51
CA SER A 84 12.09 -42.78 -0.58
C SER A 84 10.98 -42.62 -1.64
N THR A 85 10.05 -43.59 -1.70
CA THR A 85 8.91 -43.61 -2.62
C THR A 85 7.63 -42.97 -2.07
N ASP A 86 7.56 -42.59 -0.80
CA ASP A 86 6.32 -42.14 -0.15
C ASP A 86 6.24 -40.61 -0.08
N ARG A 87 6.19 -39.97 -1.25
CA ARG A 87 6.16 -38.49 -1.38
C ARG A 87 4.80 -37.86 -1.04
N GLY A 88 3.89 -38.60 -0.40
CA GLY A 88 2.48 -38.22 -0.30
C GLY A 88 1.80 -38.35 -1.67
N ARG A 89 0.64 -38.99 -1.71
CA ARG A 89 -0.04 -39.30 -2.97
C ARG A 89 -1.20 -38.34 -3.18
N LEU A 90 -0.97 -37.28 -3.96
CA LEU A 90 -2.05 -36.58 -4.65
C LEU A 90 -2.14 -37.11 -6.08
N THR A 91 -3.34 -37.51 -6.48
CA THR A 91 -3.64 -37.97 -7.84
C THR A 91 -4.66 -37.06 -8.50
N GLU A 92 -4.70 -37.09 -9.84
CA GLU A 92 -5.67 -36.30 -10.62
C GLU A 92 -7.13 -36.63 -10.24
N ARG A 93 -7.40 -37.88 -9.82
CA ARG A 93 -8.70 -38.31 -9.30
C ARG A 93 -9.10 -37.56 -8.03
N ASP A 94 -8.15 -37.22 -7.17
CA ASP A 94 -8.42 -36.47 -5.94
C ASP A 94 -8.84 -35.04 -6.29
N GLY A 95 -8.22 -34.45 -7.32
CA GLY A 95 -8.63 -33.16 -7.89
C GLY A 95 -10.06 -33.17 -8.43
N GLU A 96 -10.44 -34.18 -9.21
CA GLU A 96 -11.83 -34.33 -9.71
C GLU A 96 -12.84 -34.55 -8.57
N ALA A 97 -12.47 -35.30 -7.53
CA ALA A 97 -13.32 -35.51 -6.38
C ALA A 97 -13.59 -34.20 -5.62
N ILE A 98 -12.56 -33.38 -5.43
CA ILE A 98 -12.67 -32.05 -4.80
C ILE A 98 -13.62 -31.15 -5.59
N LEU A 99 -13.50 -31.11 -6.92
CA LEU A 99 -14.38 -30.31 -7.79
C LEU A 99 -15.85 -30.70 -7.66
N ARG A 100 -16.15 -31.99 -7.46
CA ARG A 100 -17.53 -32.50 -7.35
C ARG A 100 -18.12 -32.37 -5.95
N GLN A 101 -17.30 -32.51 -4.91
CA GLN A 101 -17.77 -32.59 -3.52
C GLN A 101 -17.74 -31.25 -2.79
N VAL A 102 -16.88 -30.31 -3.19
CA VAL A 102 -16.72 -29.02 -2.51
C VAL A 102 -17.46 -27.92 -3.28
N SER A 103 -18.54 -27.41 -2.69
CA SER A 103 -19.29 -26.27 -3.22
C SER A 103 -18.44 -24.99 -3.15
N GLY A 104 -18.18 -24.37 -4.30
CA GLY A 104 -17.39 -23.11 -4.40
C GLY A 104 -16.08 -23.24 -5.17
N VAL A 105 -15.68 -24.46 -5.55
CA VAL A 105 -14.52 -24.70 -6.43
C VAL A 105 -14.98 -24.65 -7.88
N SER A 106 -14.48 -23.67 -8.64
CA SER A 106 -14.85 -23.50 -10.07
C SER A 106 -13.91 -24.23 -11.03
N ALA A 107 -12.66 -24.46 -10.63
CA ALA A 107 -11.65 -25.12 -11.46
C ALA A 107 -10.59 -25.77 -10.57
N VAL A 108 -10.01 -26.86 -11.07
CA VAL A 108 -8.87 -27.58 -10.49
C VAL A 108 -7.81 -27.73 -11.57
N ALA A 109 -6.55 -27.52 -11.23
CA ALA A 109 -5.40 -27.75 -12.09
C ALA A 109 -4.42 -28.71 -11.37
N PRO A 110 -3.82 -29.68 -12.08
CA PRO A 110 -2.73 -30.52 -11.55
C PRO A 110 -1.44 -29.75 -11.27
#